data_AF-A0A9E1KSU3-F1
#
_entry.id   AF-A0A9E1KSU3-F1
#
_cell.length_a   1.000
_cell.length_b   1.000
_cell.length_c   1.000
_cell.angle_alpha   90.00
_cell.angle_beta   90.00
_cell.angle_gamma   90.00
#
_symmetry.space_group_name_H-M   'P 1'
#
loop_
_entity.id
_entity.type
_entity.pdbx_description
1 polymer ?
#
loop_
_entity_poly.entity_id
_entity_poly.type
_entity_poly.pdbx_seq_one_letter_code
_entity_poly.pdbx_strand_id
1 'polypeptide(L)'
;MKISIGPLLYFWPEQQTRDFYQHLESLDVDIVYLGETVCPKRREILPEQWVDIGRQLAASGKEVVLSTLTLLECRADLAQVKKMVDNGEFLVEANDMAGVQLLIDAKLPIITGPAVNIYN
;
A
#
# COMPACT_ATOMS: atom_id res chain seq x y z
N MET A 1 -11.95 -17.64 -8.78
CA MET A 1 -11.35 -16.42 -9.36
C MET A 1 -11.40 -15.37 -8.28
N LYS A 2 -10.30 -14.63 -8.00
CA LYS A 2 -10.29 -13.54 -7.03
C LYS A 2 -10.34 -12.19 -7.74
N ILE A 3 -11.02 -11.21 -7.16
CA ILE A 3 -11.12 -9.81 -7.63
C ILE A 3 -10.28 -8.92 -6.71
N SER A 4 -9.41 -8.12 -7.30
CA SER A 4 -8.56 -7.17 -6.58
C SER A 4 -8.86 -5.73 -6.96
N ILE A 5 -8.83 -4.83 -5.98
CA ILE A 5 -8.84 -3.37 -6.19
C ILE A 5 -7.45 -2.80 -5.91
N GLY A 6 -6.96 -1.99 -6.85
CA GLY A 6 -5.68 -1.28 -6.75
C GLY A 6 -5.71 -0.08 -5.79
N PRO A 7 -4.54 0.46 -5.41
CA PRO A 7 -4.46 1.64 -4.57
C PRO A 7 -4.94 2.90 -5.30
N LEU A 8 -5.22 3.96 -4.55
CA LEU A 8 -5.57 5.26 -5.14
C LEU A 8 -4.41 5.81 -5.98
N LEU A 9 -4.72 6.20 -7.22
CA LEU A 9 -3.76 6.75 -8.18
C LEU A 9 -3.74 8.28 -8.23
N TYR A 10 -4.57 8.93 -7.42
CA TYR A 10 -4.71 10.38 -7.37
C TYR A 10 -4.93 10.84 -5.93
N PHE A 11 -4.58 12.09 -5.66
CA PHE A 11 -4.86 12.73 -4.39
C PHE A 11 -6.36 12.82 -4.13
N TRP A 12 -6.80 12.22 -3.02
CA TRP A 12 -8.15 12.34 -2.48
C TRP A 12 -8.06 12.89 -1.05
N PRO A 13 -8.99 13.77 -0.63
CA PRO A 13 -9.09 14.17 0.77
C PRO A 13 -9.27 12.99 1.71
N GLU A 14 -8.86 13.13 2.98
CA GLU A 14 -8.90 12.07 3.98
C GLU A 14 -10.29 11.45 4.12
N GLN A 15 -11.34 12.28 4.26
CA GLN A 15 -12.70 11.78 4.45
C GLN A 15 -13.15 10.93 3.25
N GLN A 16 -12.95 11.43 2.03
CA GLN A 16 -13.30 10.71 0.81
C GLN A 16 -12.54 9.39 0.69
N THR A 17 -11.27 9.37 1.10
CA THR A 17 -10.43 8.17 1.13
C THR A 17 -10.99 7.13 2.09
N ARG A 18 -11.33 7.53 3.32
CA ARG A 18 -11.90 6.64 4.34
C ARG A 18 -13.25 6.08 3.90
N ASP A 19 -14.13 6.94 3.40
CA ASP A 19 -15.46 6.54 2.92
C ASP A 19 -15.35 5.50 1.80
N PHE A 20 -14.37 5.66 0.90
CA PHE A 20 -14.11 4.70 -0.17
C PHE A 20 -13.72 3.32 0.36
N TYR A 21 -12.71 3.23 1.24
CA TYR A 21 -12.28 1.94 1.78
C TYR A 21 -13.34 1.31 2.69
N GLN A 22 -14.09 2.11 3.46
CA GLN A 22 -15.22 1.61 4.24
C GLN A 22 -16.30 1.01 3.33
N HIS A 23 -16.58 1.62 2.18
CA HIS A 23 -17.52 1.07 1.22
C HIS A 23 -17.08 -0.31 0.70
N LEU A 24 -15.78 -0.51 0.47
CA LEU A 24 -15.22 -1.78 -0.02
C LEU A 24 -15.44 -2.96 0.94
N GLU A 25 -15.61 -2.72 2.24
CA GLU A 25 -15.89 -3.79 3.23
C GLU A 25 -17.11 -4.62 2.83
N SER A 26 -18.10 -3.98 2.21
CA SER A 26 -19.38 -4.59 1.82
C SER A 26 -19.41 -5.14 0.39
N LEU A 27 -18.42 -4.83 -0.44
CA LEU A 27 -18.40 -5.23 -1.86
C LEU A 27 -17.80 -6.63 -2.05
N ASP A 28 -18.15 -7.28 -3.16
CA ASP A 28 -17.60 -8.59 -3.56
C ASP A 28 -16.21 -8.45 -4.18
N VAL A 29 -15.26 -8.01 -3.36
CA VAL A 29 -13.83 -7.89 -3.66
C VAL A 29 -13.04 -8.72 -2.66
N ASP A 30 -12.01 -9.42 -3.12
CA ASP A 30 -11.21 -10.32 -2.29
C ASP A 30 -9.97 -9.64 -1.73
N ILE A 31 -9.28 -8.84 -2.56
CA ILE A 31 -7.98 -8.23 -2.24
C ILE A 31 -8.05 -6.72 -2.41
N VAL A 32 -7.58 -5.98 -1.42
CA VAL A 32 -7.52 -4.52 -1.44
C VAL A 32 -6.08 -4.07 -1.29
N TYR A 33 -5.57 -3.40 -2.32
CA TYR A 33 -4.31 -2.68 -2.28
C TYR A 33 -4.58 -1.25 -1.83
N LEU A 34 -3.87 -0.77 -0.81
CA LEU A 34 -4.04 0.57 -0.27
C LEU A 34 -2.71 1.19 0.16
N GLY A 35 -2.62 2.51 0.08
CA GLY A 35 -1.40 3.24 0.41
C GLY A 35 -1.22 4.47 -0.46
N GLU A 36 -0.11 5.16 -0.23
CA GLU A 36 0.30 6.32 -1.03
C GLU A 36 1.34 5.88 -2.07
N THR A 37 0.97 5.91 -3.35
CA THR A 37 1.83 5.47 -4.47
C THR A 37 2.38 6.64 -5.30
N VAL A 38 1.86 7.86 -5.11
CA VAL A 38 2.06 8.99 -6.04
C VAL A 38 2.96 10.06 -5.44
N CYS A 39 2.51 10.78 -4.42
CA CYS A 39 3.23 11.94 -3.90
C CYS A 39 3.11 12.04 -2.36
N PRO A 40 4.20 11.78 -1.63
CA PRO A 40 4.16 11.81 -0.16
C PRO A 40 3.90 13.21 0.41
N LYS A 41 4.08 14.27 -0.39
CA LYS A 41 3.93 15.67 0.02
C LYS A 41 2.48 16.16 -0.01
N ARG A 42 1.59 15.47 -0.70
CA ARG A 42 0.17 15.87 -0.85
C ARG A 42 -0.78 15.00 -0.03
N ARG A 43 -0.29 14.01 0.69
CA ARG A 43 -1.13 13.07 1.44
C ARG A 43 -1.84 13.75 2.62
N GLU A 44 -3.05 13.31 2.90
CA GLU A 44 -3.74 13.57 4.15
C GLU A 44 -3.77 12.32 5.06
N ILE A 45 -3.58 11.13 4.49
CA ILE A 45 -3.45 9.87 5.25
C ILE A 45 -1.97 9.58 5.53
N LEU A 46 -1.62 9.45 6.80
CA LEU A 46 -0.29 9.06 7.27
C LEU A 46 -0.04 7.55 7.11
N PRO A 47 1.22 7.10 7.01
CA PRO A 47 1.57 5.67 6.89
C PRO A 47 0.89 4.75 7.90
N GLU A 48 0.86 5.12 9.17
CA GLU A 48 0.22 4.35 10.24
C GLU A 48 -1.31 4.26 10.07
N GLN A 49 -1.94 5.31 9.56
CA GLN A 49 -3.39 5.34 9.31
C GLN A 49 -3.77 4.42 8.15
N TRP A 50 -2.87 4.15 7.20
CA TRP A 50 -3.08 3.12 6.17
C TRP A 50 -3.17 1.72 6.77
N VAL A 51 -2.34 1.42 7.78
CA VAL A 51 -2.41 0.15 8.52
C VAL A 51 -3.74 0.04 9.26
N ASP A 52 -4.24 1.13 9.87
CA ASP A 52 -5.54 1.12 10.53
C ASP A 52 -6.71 0.86 9.58
N ILE A 53 -6.70 1.47 8.38
CA ILE A 53 -7.68 1.16 7.32
C ILE A 53 -7.55 -0.31 6.90
N GLY A 54 -6.32 -0.81 6.76
CA GLY A 54 -6.05 -2.22 6.47
C GLY A 54 -6.67 -3.16 7.52
N ARG A 55 -6.56 -2.84 8.80
CA ARG A 55 -7.17 -3.64 9.88
C ARG A 55 -8.70 -3.68 9.79
N GLN A 56 -9.34 -2.57 9.43
CA GLN A 56 -10.80 -2.51 9.23
C GLN A 56 -11.23 -3.41 8.06
N LEU A 57 -10.55 -3.30 6.92
CA LEU A 57 -10.77 -4.15 5.75
C LEU A 57 -10.54 -5.63 6.07
N ALA A 58 -9.45 -5.97 6.75
CA ALA A 58 -9.13 -7.34 7.14
C ALA A 58 -10.18 -7.92 8.10
N ALA A 59 -10.71 -7.12 9.02
CA ALA A 59 -11.81 -7.53 9.91
C ALA A 59 -13.11 -7.84 9.15
N SER A 60 -13.32 -7.23 7.98
CA SER A 60 -14.42 -7.56 7.06
C SER A 60 -14.13 -8.75 6.14
N GLY A 61 -12.97 -9.41 6.30
CA GLY A 61 -12.57 -10.59 5.54
C GLY A 61 -11.79 -10.31 4.26
N LYS A 62 -11.30 -9.08 4.05
CA LYS A 62 -10.47 -8.73 2.88
C LYS A 62 -9.02 -9.13 3.08
N GLU A 63 -8.37 -9.60 2.02
CA GLU A 63 -6.92 -9.67 1.96
C GLU A 63 -6.36 -8.28 1.70
N VAL A 64 -5.36 -7.85 2.47
CA VAL A 64 -4.86 -6.48 2.46
C VAL A 64 -3.40 -6.45 2.02
N VAL A 65 -3.08 -5.56 1.09
CA VAL A 65 -1.73 -5.31 0.59
C VAL A 65 -1.41 -3.82 0.68
N LEU A 66 -0.34 -3.45 1.38
CA LEU A 66 0.10 -2.06 1.51
C LEU A 66 0.95 -1.65 0.30
N SER A 67 0.47 -0.70 -0.49
CA SER A 67 1.18 -0.17 -1.65
C SER A 67 2.10 0.99 -1.29
N THR A 68 3.36 0.88 -1.67
CA THR A 68 4.41 1.85 -1.35
C THR A 68 4.58 2.90 -2.46
N LEU A 69 5.35 3.96 -2.19
CA LEU A 69 5.66 5.03 -3.14
C LEU A 69 6.35 4.49 -4.40
N THR A 70 5.94 5.01 -5.55
CA THR A 70 6.55 4.72 -6.86
C THR A 70 7.88 5.43 -7.06
N LEU A 71 8.06 6.62 -6.47
CA LEU A 71 9.29 7.40 -6.56
C LEU A 71 9.71 7.85 -5.17
N LEU A 72 10.92 7.46 -4.78
CA LEU A 72 11.55 7.89 -3.54
C LEU A 72 12.53 9.02 -3.85
N GLU A 73 12.29 10.21 -3.33
CA GLU A 73 13.14 11.39 -3.59
C GLU A 73 14.15 11.61 -2.47
N CYS A 74 13.86 11.14 -1.27
CA CYS A 74 14.68 11.42 -0.09
C CYS A 74 14.71 10.28 0.93
N ARG A 75 15.62 10.42 1.93
CA ARG A 75 15.74 9.46 3.04
C ARG A 75 14.45 9.33 3.86
N ALA A 76 13.66 10.41 3.95
CA ALA A 76 12.40 10.38 4.67
C ALA A 76 11.35 9.52 3.94
N ASP A 77 11.39 9.45 2.62
CA ASP A 77 10.50 8.56 1.84
C ASP A 77 10.91 7.11 2.06
N LEU A 78 12.22 6.81 1.98
CA LEU A 78 12.74 5.47 2.24
C LEU A 78 12.41 4.98 3.65
N ALA A 79 12.53 5.86 4.65
CA ALA A 79 12.18 5.54 6.03
C ALA A 79 10.69 5.18 6.17
N GLN A 80 9.80 5.82 5.40
CA GLN A 80 8.37 5.50 5.41
C GLN A 80 8.08 4.17 4.74
N VAL A 81 8.69 3.89 3.58
CA VAL A 81 8.58 2.58 2.94
C VAL A 81 9.11 1.49 3.87
N LYS A 82 10.23 1.71 4.55
CA LYS A 82 10.73 0.77 5.56
C LYS A 82 9.74 0.53 6.70
N LYS A 83 9.09 1.57 7.22
CA LYS A 83 8.04 1.41 8.24
C LYS A 83 6.87 0.55 7.74
N MET A 84 6.47 0.73 6.47
CA MET A 84 5.45 -0.11 5.85
C MET A 84 5.93 -1.56 5.70
N VAL A 85 7.18 -1.80 5.30
CA VAL A 85 7.77 -3.15 5.25
C VAL A 85 7.80 -3.81 6.64
N ASP A 86 8.14 -3.05 7.67
CA ASP A 86 8.23 -3.52 9.06
C ASP A 86 6.85 -3.64 9.75
N ASN A 87 5.73 -3.49 9.02
CA ASN A 87 4.39 -3.41 9.63
C ASN A 87 3.96 -4.70 10.36
N GLY A 88 4.48 -5.87 9.95
CA GLY A 88 4.27 -7.15 10.65
C GLY A 88 2.88 -7.79 10.50
N GLU A 89 1.95 -7.16 9.78
CA GLU A 89 0.55 -7.58 9.69
C GLU A 89 0.10 -7.88 8.25
N PHE A 90 0.46 -7.01 7.31
CA PHE A 90 0.02 -7.04 5.92
C PHE A 90 1.18 -7.23 4.94
N LEU A 91 0.86 -7.82 3.80
CA LEU A 91 1.76 -7.88 2.65
C LEU A 91 2.04 -6.46 2.13
N VAL A 92 3.15 -6.29 1.43
CA VAL A 92 3.57 -4.98 0.91
C VAL A 92 3.86 -5.10 -0.58
N GLU A 93 3.21 -4.25 -1.37
CA GLU A 93 3.52 -4.03 -2.78
C GLU A 93 4.62 -2.96 -2.89
N ALA A 94 5.80 -3.39 -3.35
CA ALA A 94 6.92 -2.52 -3.66
C ALA A 94 6.73 -1.88 -5.05
N ASN A 95 6.66 -0.55 -5.10
CA ASN A 95 6.55 0.21 -6.36
C ASN A 95 7.88 0.84 -6.82
N ASP A 96 8.97 0.62 -6.09
CA ASP A 96 10.34 0.98 -6.47
C ASP A 96 11.33 -0.11 -6.03
N MET A 97 12.50 -0.17 -6.69
CA MET A 97 13.55 -1.16 -6.39
C MET A 97 14.11 -1.07 -4.97
N ALA A 98 14.13 0.10 -4.34
CA ALA A 98 14.51 0.20 -2.93
C ALA A 98 13.49 -0.52 -2.02
N GLY A 99 12.20 -0.45 -2.35
CA GLY A 99 11.15 -1.22 -1.67
C GLY A 99 11.34 -2.73 -1.86
N VAL A 100 11.68 -3.15 -3.07
CA VAL A 100 12.01 -4.56 -3.38
C VAL A 100 13.19 -5.03 -2.54
N GLN A 101 14.26 -4.24 -2.46
CA GLN A 101 15.43 -4.57 -1.64
C GLN A 101 15.09 -4.68 -0.16
N LEU A 102 14.26 -3.77 0.37
CA LEU A 102 13.81 -3.84 1.77
C LEU A 102 13.04 -5.13 2.07
N LEU A 103 12.20 -5.60 1.14
CA LEU A 103 11.48 -6.87 1.28
C LEU A 103 12.44 -8.08 1.28
N ILE A 104 13.45 -8.06 0.39
CA ILE A 104 14.50 -9.09 0.35
C ILE A 104 15.26 -9.13 1.67
N ASP A 105 15.71 -7.98 2.17
CA ASP A 105 16.47 -7.88 3.41
C ASP A 105 15.65 -8.36 4.62
N ALA A 106 14.34 -8.06 4.63
CA ALA A 106 13.39 -8.52 5.64
C ALA A 106 12.97 -9.98 5.47
N LYS A 107 13.37 -10.66 4.38
CA LYS A 107 12.96 -12.03 4.01
C LYS A 107 11.45 -12.20 3.92
N LEU A 108 10.76 -11.17 3.43
CA LEU A 108 9.31 -11.18 3.21
C LEU A 108 8.99 -11.55 1.75
N PRO A 109 7.77 -12.03 1.46
CA PRO A 109 7.31 -12.23 0.09
C PRO A 109 7.44 -10.95 -0.74
N ILE A 110 7.87 -11.09 -1.98
CA ILE A 110 8.04 -9.96 -2.90
C ILE A 110 6.78 -9.83 -3.75
N ILE A 111 6.08 -8.71 -3.59
CA ILE A 111 5.01 -8.26 -4.48
C ILE A 111 5.49 -6.97 -5.13
N THR A 112 5.60 -6.96 -6.45
CA THR A 112 5.94 -5.75 -7.21
C THR A 112 4.68 -5.13 -7.78
N GLY A 113 4.54 -3.81 -7.63
CA GLY A 113 3.49 -3.08 -8.31
C GLY A 113 3.87 -2.74 -9.75
N PRO A 114 2.95 -2.15 -10.52
CA PRO A 114 3.10 -1.94 -11.96
C PRO A 114 4.19 -0.92 -12.33
N ALA A 115 4.71 -0.18 -11.35
CA ALA A 115 5.78 0.80 -11.57
C ALA A 115 7.19 0.19 -11.62
N VAL A 116 7.37 -1.04 -11.14
CA VAL A 116 8.65 -1.74 -11.21
C VAL A 116 8.82 -2.33 -12.61
N ASN A 117 9.75 -1.79 -13.37
CA ASN A 117 10.07 -2.31 -14.71
C ASN A 117 10.91 -3.58 -14.61
N ILE A 118 10.46 -4.64 -15.29
CA ILE A 118 11.20 -5.90 -15.43
C ILE A 118 11.68 -6.01 -16.88
N TYR A 119 13.00 -6.01 -17.06
CA TYR A 119 13.65 -6.23 -18.35
C TYR A 119 14.30 -7.62 -18.35
N ASN A 120 14.36 -8.26 -19.53
CA ASN A 120 15.01 -9.55 -19.77
C ASN A 120 16.36 -9.34 -20.46
#